data_AF-A0A2P8ARI8-F1
#
_entry.id   AF-A0A2P8ARI8-F1
#
_cell.length_a   1.000
_cell.length_b   1.000
_cell.length_c   1.000
_cell.angle_alpha   90.00
_cell.angle_beta   90.00
_cell.angle_gamma   90.00
#
_symmetry.space_group_name_H-M   'P 1'
#
loop_
_entity.id
_entity.type
_entity.pdbx_description
1 polymer ?
#
loop_
_entity_poly.entity_id
_entity_poly.type
_entity_poly.pdbx_seq_one_letter_code
_entity_poly.pdbx_strand_id
1 'polypeptide(L)' 'MRGLLLAVLRDAPGPVPHQRLDQVWHDDVQRARALAGLVTDGLVEPVGEESFRLAGDGPPVPLPRP' A
#
# COMPACT_ATOMS: atom_id res chain seq x y z
N MET A 1 -11.12 8.01 -4.48
CA MET A 1 -11.33 7.76 -3.04
C MET A 1 -10.02 7.38 -2.32
N ARG A 2 -9.05 8.29 -2.20
CA ARG A 2 -7.72 7.99 -1.60
C ARG A 2 -7.79 7.60 -0.12
N GLY A 3 -8.74 8.16 0.62
CA GLY A 3 -8.90 7.92 2.06
C GLY A 3 -9.25 6.47 2.42
N LEU A 4 -9.90 5.73 1.52
CA LEU A 4 -10.31 4.35 1.78
C LEU A 4 -9.10 3.41 1.88
N LEU A 5 -8.15 3.54 0.95
CA LEU A 5 -6.89 2.77 0.98
C LEU A 5 -6.06 3.11 2.22
N LEU A 6 -5.99 4.40 2.56
CA LEU A 6 -5.30 4.87 3.77
C LEU A 6 -5.95 4.33 5.05
N ALA A 7 -7.28 4.23 5.09
CA ALA A 7 -8.00 3.64 6.20
C ALA A 7 -7.70 2.15 6.34
N VAL A 8 -7.72 1.38 5.24
CA VAL A 8 -7.36 -0.05 5.25
C VAL A 8 -5.92 -0.27 5.68
N LEU A 9 -5.00 0.58 5.20
CA LEU A 9 -3.59 0.51 5.57
C LEU A 9 -3.36 0.90 7.04
N ARG A 10 -4.15 1.84 7.60
CA ARG A 10 -4.11 2.21 9.02
C ARG A 10 -4.72 1.15 9.94
N ASP A 11 -5.78 0.49 9.48
CA ASP A 11 -6.45 -0.58 10.22
C ASP A 11 -5.61 -1.86 10.23
N ALA A 12 -4.78 -2.05 9.21
CA ALA A 12 -3.84 -3.15 9.13
C ALA A 12 -2.55 -2.85 9.94
N PRO A 13 -2.15 -3.72 10.88
CA PRO A 13 -0.91 -3.56 11.65
C PRO A 13 0.35 -3.96 10.86
N GLY A 14 0.33 -3.89 9.53
CA GLY A 14 1.42 -4.34 8.69
C GLY A 14 1.11 -4.29 7.18
N PRO A 15 2.00 -4.84 6.34
CA PRO A 15 1.86 -4.78 4.89
C PRO A 15 0.56 -5.44 4.42
N VAL A 16 -0.22 -4.68 3.65
CA VAL A 16 -1.48 -5.10 3.05
C VAL A 16 -1.22 -5.56 1.62
N PRO A 17 -1.53 -6.81 1.28
CA PRO A 17 -1.39 -7.31 -0.08
C PRO A 17 -2.42 -6.68 -1.02
N HIS A 18 -2.04 -6.52 -2.29
CA HIS A 18 -2.87 -5.91 -3.32
C HIS A 18 -4.24 -6.59 -3.46
N GLN A 19 -4.29 -7.92 -3.30
CA GLN A 19 -5.54 -8.72 -3.31
C GLN A 19 -6.54 -8.29 -2.21
N ARG A 20 -6.07 -7.81 -1.04
CA ARG A 20 -6.97 -7.30 0.00
C ARG A 20 -7.51 -5.92 -0.39
N LEU A 21 -6.67 -5.07 -0.97
CA LEU A 21 -7.10 -3.77 -1.48
C LEU A 21 -8.13 -3.92 -2.62
N ASP A 22 -8.01 -4.98 -3.40
CA ASP A 22 -8.93 -5.33 -4.49
C ASP A 22 -10.35 -5.65 -4.00
N GLN A 23 -10.48 -6.42 -2.92
CA GLN A 23 -11.77 -6.73 -2.33
C GLN A 23 -12.49 -5.51 -1.73
N VAL A 24 -11.73 -4.53 -1.23
CA VAL A 24 -12.28 -3.30 -0.66
C VAL A 24 -12.62 -2.29 -1.76
N TRP A 25 -11.90 -2.32 -2.88
CA TRP A 25 -12.06 -1.38 -3.97
C TRP A 25 -11.86 -2.04 -5.34
N HIS A 26 -12.98 -2.41 -5.95
CA HIS A 26 -13.11 -3.11 -7.24
C HIS A 26 -12.74 -2.30 -8.50
N ASP A 27 -12.28 -1.05 -8.39
CA ASP A 27 -11.87 -0.22 -9.54
C ASP A 27 -10.35 -0.16 -9.60
N ASP A 28 -9.77 -1.04 -10.42
CA ASP A 28 -8.32 -1.19 -10.59
C ASP A 28 -7.63 0.12 -11.00
N VAL A 29 -8.22 0.85 -11.95
CA VAL A 29 -7.62 2.05 -12.53
C VAL A 29 -7.57 3.18 -11.50
N GLN A 30 -8.67 3.39 -10.77
CA GLN A 30 -8.69 4.40 -9.71
C GLN A 30 -7.82 3.99 -8.52
N ARG A 31 -7.79 2.71 -8.15
CA ARG A 31 -6.95 2.19 -7.07
C ARG A 31 -5.48 2.42 -7.37
N ALA A 32 -5.01 2.01 -8.55
CA ALA A 32 -3.62 2.19 -8.97
C ALA A 32 -3.23 3.68 -9.00
N ARG A 33 -4.09 4.56 -9.52
CA ARG A 33 -3.87 6.01 -9.51
C ARG A 33 -3.81 6.60 -8.11
N ALA A 34 -4.68 6.15 -7.20
CA ALA A 34 -4.70 6.61 -5.82
C ALA A 34 -3.49 6.10 -5.03
N LEU A 35 -3.10 4.84 -5.22
CA LEU A 35 -1.87 4.25 -4.66
C LEU A 35 -0.63 4.99 -5.16
N ALA A 36 -0.53 5.22 -6.47
CA ALA A 36 0.59 5.96 -7.06
C ALA A 36 0.73 7.34 -6.42
N GLY A 37 -0.36 8.09 -6.26
CA GLY A 37 -0.33 9.38 -5.57
C GLY A 37 0.07 9.29 -4.09
N LEU A 38 -0.37 8.25 -3.38
CA LEU A 38 0.03 7.99 -1.99
C LEU A 38 1.52 7.67 -1.84
N VAL A 39 2.06 6.91 -2.79
CA VAL A 39 3.49 6.56 -2.85
C VAL A 39 4.32 7.79 -3.22
N THR A 40 3.87 8.57 -4.21
CA THR A 40 4.52 9.85 -4.59
C THR A 40 4.56 10.84 -3.43
N ASP A 41 3.49 10.91 -2.63
CA ASP A 41 3.44 11.79 -1.45
C ASP A 41 4.20 11.21 -0.24
N GLY A 42 4.74 9.99 -0.33
CA GLY A 42 5.46 9.36 0.77
C GLY A 42 4.58 8.97 1.96
N LEU A 43 3.27 8.76 1.76
CA LEU A 43 2.36 8.26 2.78
C LEU A 43 2.28 6.73 2.81
N VAL A 44 2.57 6.09 1.69
CA VAL A 44 2.51 4.64 1.53
C VAL A 44 3.80 4.19 0.87
N GLU A 45 4.33 3.06 1.28
CA GLU A 45 5.51 2.45 0.68
C GLU A 45 5.18 1.01 0.20
N PRO A 46 5.60 0.64 -1.02
CA PRO A 46 5.49 -0.73 -1.49
C PRO A 46 6.46 -1.63 -0.71
N VAL A 47 5.99 -2.81 -0.31
CA VAL A 47 6.75 -3.82 0.43
C VAL A 47 6.76 -5.08 -0.42
N GLY A 48 7.88 -5.35 -1.08
CA GLY A 48 7.98 -6.44 -2.06
C GLY A 48 7.22 -6.12 -3.36
N GLU A 49 6.83 -7.17 -4.10
CA GLU A 49 6.24 -7.02 -5.43
C GLU A 49 4.74 -6.64 -5.39
N GLU A 50 3.98 -7.09 -4.39
CA GLU A 50 2.51 -7.07 -4.41
C GLU A 50 1.87 -6.56 -3.11
N SER A 51 2.63 -5.89 -2.21
CA SER A 51 2.10 -5.41 -0.92
C SER A 51 2.44 -3.95 -0.67
N PHE A 52 1.61 -3.27 0.14
CA PHE A 52 1.77 -1.87 0.50
C PHE A 52 1.63 -1.70 2.01
N ARG A 53 2.45 -0.84 2.62
CA ARG A 53 2.31 -0.45 4.03
C ARG A 53 2.30 1.06 4.18
N LEU A 54 1.89 1.55 5.35
CA LEU A 54 2.06 2.95 5.71
C LEU A 54 3.55 3.30 5.79
N ALA A 55 3.91 4.44 5.19
CA ALA A 55 5.26 4.95 5.28
C ALA A 55 5.64 5.19 6.75
N GLY A 56 6.68 4.51 7.20
CA GLY A 56 7.19 4.61 8.58
C GLY A 56 6.66 3.55 9.55
N ASP A 57 5.83 2.60 9.11
CA ASP A 57 5.22 1.58 9.97
C ASP A 57 6.11 0.35 10.21
N GLY A 58 7.12 0.09 9.36
CA GLY A 58 7.92 -1.13 9.49
C GLY A 58 9.43 -0.95 9.29
N PRO A 59 10.25 -1.89 9.80
CA PRO A 59 11.69 -1.89 9.58
C PRO A 59 12.01 -1.92 8.09
N PRO A 60 13.14 -1.33 7.66
CA PRO A 60 13.53 -1.28 6.25
C PRO A 60 13.47 -2.68 5.66
N VAL A 61 12.79 -2.84 4.51
CA VAL A 61 12.69 -4.12 3.82
C VAL A 61 14.11 -4.66 3.59
N PRO A 62 14.41 -5.93 3.95
CA PRO A 62 15.73 -6.48 3.71
C PRO A 62 15.94 -6.56 2.21
N LEU A 63 16.92 -5.81 1.70
CA LEU A 63 17.34 -5.86 0.31
C LEU A 63 17.61 -7.33 -0.08
N PRO A 64 17.09 -7.83 -1.22
CA PRO A 64 17.46 -9.14 -1.70
C PRO A 64 18.97 -9.14 -1.94
N ARG A 65 19.70 -9.98 -1.20
CA ARG A 65 21.14 -10.17 -1.42
C ARG A 65 21.32 -11.02 -2.69
N PRO A 66 22.24 -10.63 -3.60
CA PRO A 66 22.52 -11.35 -4.84
C PRO A 66 23.11 -12.75 -4.58
#